data_AF-M3H0T3-F1
#
_entry.id   AF-M3H0T3-F1
#
_cell.length_a   1.000
_cell.length_b   1.000
_cell.length_c   1.000
_cell.angle_alpha   90.00
_cell.angle_beta   90.00
_cell.angle_gamma   90.00
#
_symmetry.space_group_name_H-M   'P 1'
#
loop_
_entity.id
_entity.type
_entity.pdbx_description
1 polymer ?
#
loop_
_entity_poly.entity_id
_entity_poly.type
_entity_poly.pdbx_seq_one_letter_code
_entity_poly.pdbx_strand_id
1 'polypeptide(L)' 'MYISQVPIPKSPTLKTKDKVISLVEQMLSSQKELQFATNDSDKKLFQQKCDLVDKQINKLIYELYGLNEEDISIIENSV' A
#
# COMPACT_ATOMS: atom_id res chain seq x y z
N MET A 1 4.54 -18.00 -16.03
CA MET A 1 4.20 -18.67 -14.76
C MET A 1 2.81 -18.18 -14.37
N TYR A 2 1.78 -19.04 -14.44
CA TYR A 2 0.43 -18.66 -14.04
C TYR A 2 0.20 -19.14 -12.61
N ILE A 3 -0.07 -18.22 -11.69
CA ILE A 3 -0.55 -18.54 -10.34
C ILE A 3 -2.04 -18.85 -10.46
N SER A 4 -2.40 -20.14 -10.33
CA SER A 4 -3.77 -20.64 -10.51
C SER A 4 -4.77 -20.10 -9.48
N GLN A 5 -4.29 -19.63 -8.33
CA GLN A 5 -5.08 -18.90 -7.34
C GLN A 5 -4.14 -18.13 -6.40
N VAL A 6 -4.48 -16.88 -6.08
CA VAL A 6 -3.80 -16.13 -5.02
C VAL A 6 -4.40 -16.58 -3.68
N PRO A 7 -3.60 -17.04 -2.71
CA PRO A 7 -4.10 -17.43 -1.39
C PRO A 7 -4.44 -16.17 -0.58
N ILE A 8 -5.64 -15.63 -0.78
CA ILE A 8 -6.11 -14.46 -0.03
C ILE A 8 -6.55 -14.94 1.37
N PRO A 9 -6.01 -14.37 2.47
CA PRO A 9 -6.41 -14.73 3.83
C PRO A 9 -7.91 -14.50 4.03
N LYS A 10 -8.51 -15.27 4.93
CA LYS A 10 -9.94 -15.09 5.29
C LYS A 10 -10.17 -13.63 5.67
N SER A 11 -11.33 -13.11 5.23
CA SER A 11 -11.64 -11.68 5.22
C SER A 11 -11.09 -10.93 6.43
N PRO A 12 -10.37 -9.82 6.25
CA PRO A 12 -9.96 -8.94 7.33
C PRO A 12 -11.16 -8.55 8.21
N THR A 13 -10.89 -8.18 9.46
CA THR A 13 -11.89 -7.54 10.31
C THR A 13 -12.45 -6.29 9.59
N LEU A 14 -13.70 -5.94 9.87
CA LEU A 14 -14.33 -4.73 9.28
C LEU A 14 -13.46 -3.49 9.47
N LYS A 15 -12.85 -3.33 10.65
CA LYS A 15 -11.93 -2.22 10.96
C LYS A 15 -10.71 -2.19 10.05
N THR A 16 -10.07 -3.33 9.81
CA THR A 16 -8.90 -3.41 8.93
C THR A 16 -9.31 -3.13 7.48
N LYS A 17 -10.45 -3.66 7.05
CA LYS A 17 -11.01 -3.40 5.71
C LYS A 17 -11.27 -1.91 5.50
N ASP A 18 -11.97 -1.25 6.42
CA ASP A 18 -12.29 0.17 6.32
C ASP A 18 -11.02 1.03 6.30
N LYS A 19 -10.01 0.66 7.10
CA LYS A 19 -8.71 1.34 7.11
C LYS A 19 -7.97 1.20 5.78
N VAL A 20 -7.95 0.00 5.19
CA VAL A 20 -7.34 -0.24 3.87
C VAL A 20 -8.08 0.56 2.79
N ILE A 21 -9.42 0.57 2.80
CA ILE A 21 -10.23 1.36 1.86
C ILE A 21 -9.86 2.85 1.97
N SER A 22 -9.85 3.41 3.18
CA SER A 22 -9.52 4.82 3.41
C SER A 22 -8.10 5.17 2.94
N LEU A 23 -7.12 4.28 3.15
CA LEU A 23 -5.77 4.48 2.67
C LEU A 23 -5.71 4.44 1.13
N VAL A 24 -6.39 3.50 0.49
CA VAL A 24 -6.46 3.43 -0.98
C VAL A 24 -7.11 4.69 -1.57
N GLU A 25 -8.18 5.21 -0.96
CA GLU A 25 -8.79 6.49 -1.38
C GLU A 25 -7.81 7.67 -1.25
N GLN A 26 -7.03 7.71 -0.17
CA GLN A 26 -5.98 8.71 0.01
C GLN A 26 -4.85 8.57 -1.02
N MET A 27 -4.47 7.35 -1.38
CA MET A 27 -3.48 7.09 -2.43
C MET A 27 -3.97 7.58 -3.79
N LEU A 28 -5.20 7.24 -4.17
CA LEU A 28 -5.79 7.62 -5.45
C LEU A 28 -5.94 9.13 -5.59
N SER A 29 -6.39 9.81 -4.53
CA SER A 29 -6.46 11.28 -4.53
C SER A 29 -5.08 11.91 -4.66
N SER A 30 -4.07 11.40 -3.94
CA SER A 30 -2.69 11.91 -4.01
C SER A 30 -2.03 11.66 -5.36
N GLN A 31 -2.27 10.49 -5.99
CA GLN A 31 -1.81 10.20 -7.35
C GLN A 31 -2.44 11.14 -8.38
N LYS A 32 -3.72 11.47 -8.20
CA LYS A 32 -4.39 12.46 -9.05
C LYS A 32 -3.75 13.84 -8.89
N GLU A 33 -3.51 14.29 -7.66
CA GLU A 33 -2.83 15.55 -7.39
C GLU A 33 -1.42 15.58 -8.00
N LEU A 34 -0.66 14.48 -7.87
CA LEU A 34 0.65 14.31 -8.50
C LEU A 34 0.60 14.47 -10.03
N GLN A 35 -0.42 13.90 -10.68
CA GLN A 35 -0.59 13.97 -12.13
C GLN A 35 -0.85 15.41 -12.62
N PHE A 36 -1.57 16.22 -11.84
CA PHE A 36 -1.90 17.60 -12.18
C PHE A 36 -0.90 18.64 -11.65
N ALA A 37 0.03 18.24 -10.76
CA ALA A 37 1.03 19.12 -10.21
C ALA A 37 1.98 19.65 -11.30
N THR A 38 2.12 20.97 -11.35
CA THR A 38 2.94 21.65 -12.37
C THR A 38 4.35 21.96 -11.90
N ASN A 39 4.55 22.12 -10.59
CA ASN A 39 5.85 22.40 -9.98
C ASN A 39 6.44 21.16 -9.29
N ASP A 40 7.77 21.14 -9.19
CA ASP A 40 8.50 19.97 -8.68
C ASP A 40 8.33 19.77 -7.17
N SER A 41 8.09 20.83 -6.41
CA SER A 41 7.84 20.77 -4.97
C SER A 41 6.55 20.01 -4.66
N ASP A 42 5.46 20.34 -5.35
CA ASP A 42 4.16 19.69 -5.21
C ASP A 42 4.23 18.24 -5.70
N LYS A 43 4.91 17.98 -6.82
CA LYS A 43 5.16 16.60 -7.27
C LYS A 43 5.89 15.79 -6.22
N LYS A 44 6.95 16.33 -5.62
CA LYS A 44 7.70 15.65 -4.56
C LYS A 44 6.83 15.40 -3.32
N LEU A 45 6.00 16.37 -2.93
CA LEU A 45 5.08 16.24 -1.81
C LEU A 45 4.06 15.12 -2.06
N PHE A 46 3.40 15.12 -3.21
CA PHE A 46 2.39 14.10 -3.52
C PHE A 46 3.02 12.71 -3.73
N GLN A 47 4.22 12.64 -4.32
CA GLN A 47 4.96 11.38 -4.42
C GLN A 47 5.28 10.82 -3.03
N GLN A 48 5.84 11.64 -2.13
CA GLN A 48 6.12 11.21 -0.75
C GLN A 48 4.85 10.76 -0.02
N LYS A 49 3.73 11.45 -0.25
CA LYS A 49 2.44 11.05 0.32
C LYS A 49 1.99 9.68 -0.20
N CYS A 50 2.12 9.43 -1.51
CA CYS A 50 1.85 8.11 -2.10
C CYS A 50 2.75 7.03 -1.49
N ASP A 51 4.06 7.28 -1.38
CA ASP A 51 5.02 6.32 -0.83
C ASP A 51 4.71 5.99 0.65
N LEU A 52 4.28 6.98 1.43
CA LEU A 52 3.87 6.79 2.82
C LEU A 52 2.57 5.99 2.94
N VAL A 53 1.61 6.21 2.05
CA VAL A 53 0.35 5.47 2.05
C VAL A 53 0.59 4.03 1.59
N ASP A 54 1.44 3.81 0.58
CA ASP A 54 1.83 2.50 0.11
C ASP A 54 2.43 1.64 1.25
N LYS A 55 3.41 2.20 1.98
CA LYS A 55 3.99 1.53 3.17
C LYS A 55 2.96 1.20 4.25
N GLN A 56 1.98 2.08 4.46
CA GLN A 56 0.90 1.82 5.43
C GLN A 56 -0.02 0.68 4.98
N ILE A 57 -0.31 0.60 3.68
CA ILE A 57 -1.08 -0.50 3.10
C ILE A 57 -0.28 -1.80 3.22
N ASN A 58 0.99 -1.81 2.79
CA ASN A 58 1.86 -3.00 2.86
C ASN A 58 1.92 -3.56 4.28
N LYS A 59 2.13 -2.71 5.28
CA LYS A 59 2.10 -3.12 6.69
C LYS A 59 0.80 -3.81 7.08
N LEU A 60 -0.35 -3.22 6.74
CA LEU A 60 -1.66 -3.82 7.06
C LEU A 60 -1.86 -5.14 6.33
N ILE A 61 -1.40 -5.26 5.09
CA ILE A 61 -1.46 -6.51 4.33
C ILE A 61 -0.54 -7.55 4.97
N TYR A 62 0.70 -7.23 5.33
CA TYR A 62 1.62 -8.15 6.00
C TYR A 62 1.06 -8.67 7.32
N GLU A 63 0.42 -7.80 8.11
CA GLU A 63 -0.31 -8.19 9.32
C GLU A 63 -1.46 -9.18 9.00
N LEU A 64 -2.18 -8.99 7.88
CA LEU A 64 -3.24 -9.91 7.45
C LEU A 64 -2.74 -11.26 6.97
N TYR A 65 -1.55 -11.30 6.37
CA TYR A 65 -0.89 -12.53 5.97
C TYR A 65 -0.11 -13.18 7.13
N GLY A 66 -0.03 -12.53 8.29
CA GLY A 66 0.70 -13.03 9.46
C GLY A 66 2.21 -13.12 9.23
N LEU A 67 2.75 -12.26 8.35
CA LEU A 67 4.17 -12.25 8.04
C LEU A 67 4.97 -11.69 9.21
N ASN A 68 6.12 -12.31 9.50
CA ASN A 68 7.05 -11.82 10.49
C ASN A 68 8.07 -10.84 9.86
N GLU A 69 8.92 -10.24 10.68
CA GLU A 69 9.92 -9.26 10.20
C GLU A 69 10.93 -9.84 9.20
N GLU A 70 11.26 -11.13 9.31
CA GLU A 70 12.17 -11.83 8.39
C GLU A 70 11.50 -12.00 7.01
N ASP A 71 10.24 -12.46 6.98
CA ASP A 71 9.46 -12.59 5.75
C ASP A 71 9.30 -11.24 5.04
N ILE A 72 8.98 -10.19 5.80
CA ILE A 72 8.84 -8.82 5.29
C ILE A 72 10.17 -8.33 4.71
N SER A 73 11.27 -8.52 5.44
CA SER A 73 12.60 -8.12 5.00
C SER A 73 12.98 -8.79 3.67
N ILE A 74 12.70 -10.08 3.51
CA ILE A 74 12.97 -10.80 2.26
C ILE A 74 12.17 -10.19 1.10
N ILE A 75 10.89 -9.88 1.32
CA ILE A 75 10.02 -9.30 0.28
C ILE A 75 10.50 -7.90 -0.12
N GLU A 76 10.77 -7.03 0.87
CA GLU A 76 11.19 -5.64 0.64
C GLU A 76 12.59 -5.52 0.03
N ASN A 77 13.48 -6.49 0.27
CA ASN A 77 14.82 -6.53 -0.33
C ASN A 77 14.88 -7.30 -1.67
N SER A 78 13.77 -7.90 -2.11
CA SER A 78 13.70 -8.62 -3.40
C SER A 78 13.33 -7.72 -4.59
N VAL A 79 13.11 -6.43 -4.35
CA VAL A 79 12.66 -5.43 -5.34
C VAL A 79 13.83 -4.67 -5.96
#